data_AF-A0A1K1SAB0-F1
#
_entry.id   AF-A0A1K1SAB0-F1
#
_cell.length_a   1.000
_cell.length_b   1.000
_cell.length_c   1.000
_cell.angle_alpha   90.00
_cell.angle_beta   90.00
_cell.angle_gamma   90.00
#
_symmetry.space_group_name_H-M   'P 1'
#
loop_
_entity.id
_entity.type
_entity.pdbx_description
1 polymer ?
#
loop_
_entity_poly.entity_id
_entity_poly.type
_entity_poly.pdbx_seq_one_letter_code
_entity_poly.pdbx_strand_id
1 'polypeptide(L)'
;MVATYLVPVRTALILFPFLALAVMLPAAFVSYRRRGRAGGWPTFVFYAFLFYLLAIATQTVLPLPADPAYCAGHTYASSPQLRPFYFVEVVSQRARGHWSPGALLHNPAVWTTALNVVMLAPLGFYVRYAQRMRLLPATLVGFGVSLFFELTQLTGLWFVYPCPYRLFSVDDLILNTAGAVAGWLLAGPLGRLLPALEPEHDRRRYAGKVTFTRRLFALATDLLGFAALLGFLFGLLTLFGEDLRHRDTPVVILAVVWFVVLPAVTGSTPGKRAMLLRVTRRGGRRAGPIALLVRNGVLLSPLWLTWLLLEVDHWDLGRHPEQLLLPVALAASAFVVGVWTPLAVLLDNEHRAPYERLTRTVNVAIVPPAPAPEQAGEPARRREVLKGR
;
A
#
# COMPACT_ATOMS: atom_id res chain seq x y z
N MET A 1 26.78 10.82 19.12
CA MET A 1 25.40 10.89 19.66
C MET A 1 24.34 10.95 18.58
N VAL A 2 24.41 11.87 17.60
CA VAL A 2 23.39 11.98 16.53
C VAL A 2 23.28 10.70 15.68
N ALA A 3 24.40 10.08 15.30
CA ALA A 3 24.43 8.88 14.44
C ALA A 3 23.56 7.71 14.96
N THR A 4 23.48 7.48 16.27
CA THR A 4 22.69 6.40 16.88
C THR A 4 21.18 6.62 16.69
N TYR A 5 20.72 7.87 16.66
CA TYR A 5 19.31 8.21 16.39
C TYR A 5 18.96 8.17 14.90
N LEU A 6 19.96 8.20 14.01
CA LEU A 6 19.72 8.18 12.55
C LEU A 6 19.54 6.76 12.01
N VAL A 7 20.09 5.74 12.68
CA VAL A 7 19.99 4.34 12.21
C VAL A 7 18.53 3.92 12.02
N PRO A 8 17.62 4.11 13.00
CA PRO A 8 16.23 3.68 12.83
C PRO A 8 15.49 4.40 11.70
N VAL A 9 15.72 5.70 11.55
CA VAL A 9 15.12 6.53 10.51
C VAL A 9 15.63 6.11 9.13
N ARG A 10 16.95 5.92 8.97
CA ARG A 10 17.56 5.45 7.73
C ARG A 10 17.03 4.07 7.34
N THR A 11 16.94 3.14 8.29
CA THR A 11 16.38 1.81 8.04
C THR A 11 14.93 1.88 7.61
N ALA A 12 14.10 2.70 8.26
CA ALA A 12 12.71 2.90 7.86
C ALA A 12 12.59 3.48 6.43
N LEU A 13 13.43 4.47 6.07
CA LEU A 13 13.46 5.05 4.73
C LEU A 13 13.85 4.03 3.64
N ILE A 14 14.77 3.11 3.95
CA ILE A 14 15.21 2.06 3.02
C ILE A 14 14.12 0.98 2.87
N LEU A 15 13.50 0.55 3.97
CA LEU A 15 12.52 -0.53 3.97
C LEU A 15 11.14 -0.08 3.44
N PHE A 16 10.80 1.20 3.60
CA PHE A 16 9.47 1.71 3.25
C PHE A 16 9.06 1.49 1.79
N PRO A 17 9.89 1.74 0.76
CA PRO A 17 9.52 1.48 -0.63
C PRO A 17 9.12 0.02 -0.88
N PHE A 18 9.83 -0.93 -0.28
CA PHE A 18 9.52 -2.37 -0.41
C PHE A 18 8.21 -2.72 0.29
N LEU A 19 8.00 -2.21 1.51
CA LEU A 19 6.75 -2.40 2.24
C LEU A 19 5.57 -1.78 1.48
N ALA A 20 5.73 -0.55 1.01
CA ALA A 20 4.74 0.16 0.21
C ALA A 20 4.38 -0.63 -1.04
N LEU A 21 5.38 -1.14 -1.78
CA LEU A 21 5.18 -1.97 -2.97
C LEU A 21 4.42 -3.26 -2.64
N ALA A 22 4.77 -3.95 -1.55
CA ALA A 22 4.13 -5.19 -1.12
C ALA A 22 2.64 -5.00 -0.80
N VAL A 23 2.29 -3.90 -0.12
CA VAL A 23 0.89 -3.61 0.22
C VAL A 23 0.12 -2.87 -0.87
N MET A 24 0.80 -2.40 -1.92
CA MET A 24 0.22 -1.49 -2.91
C MET A 24 -0.99 -2.07 -3.63
N LEU A 25 -0.90 -3.33 -4.08
CA LEU A 25 -2.00 -3.99 -4.79
C LEU A 25 -3.17 -4.37 -3.89
N PRO A 26 -2.95 -4.97 -2.69
CA PRO A 26 -4.03 -5.14 -1.71
C PRO A 26 -4.70 -3.82 -1.34
N ALA A 27 -3.92 -2.76 -1.10
CA ALA A 27 -4.43 -1.43 -0.78
C ALA A 27 -5.25 -0.86 -1.96
N ALA A 28 -4.79 -1.00 -3.20
CA ALA A 28 -5.52 -0.57 -4.39
C ALA A 28 -6.85 -1.35 -4.54
N PHE A 29 -6.83 -2.68 -4.35
CA PHE A 29 -8.00 -3.55 -4.40
C PHE A 29 -9.09 -3.10 -3.44
N VAL A 30 -8.73 -2.82 -2.19
CA VAL A 30 -9.66 -2.33 -1.16
C VAL A 30 -10.09 -0.89 -1.47
N SER A 31 -9.17 -0.03 -1.90
CA SER A 31 -9.43 1.38 -2.19
C SER A 31 -10.41 1.57 -3.34
N TYR A 32 -10.32 0.80 -4.43
CA TYR A 32 -11.28 0.86 -5.52
C TYR A 32 -12.68 0.39 -5.12
N ARG A 33 -12.80 -0.62 -4.24
CA ARG A 33 -14.10 -1.10 -3.73
C ARG A 33 -14.75 -0.12 -2.76
N ARG A 34 -13.95 0.48 -1.86
CA ARG A 34 -14.46 1.41 -0.85
C ARG A 34 -14.70 2.82 -1.40
N ARG A 35 -13.79 3.32 -2.26
CA ARG A 35 -13.74 4.74 -2.68
C ARG A 35 -13.79 4.97 -4.19
N GLY A 36 -13.69 3.95 -5.03
CA GLY A 36 -13.61 4.11 -6.49
C GLY A 36 -12.30 4.70 -7.01
N ARG A 37 -11.32 5.00 -6.13
CA ARG A 37 -9.97 5.48 -6.49
C ARG A 37 -8.91 4.96 -5.52
N ALA A 38 -7.69 4.73 -6.02
CA ALA A 38 -6.52 4.32 -5.24
C ALA A 38 -5.45 5.43 -5.12
N GLY A 39 -5.86 6.70 -5.18
CA GLY A 39 -4.98 7.87 -5.02
C GLY A 39 -5.56 8.90 -4.05
N GLY A 40 -5.05 10.13 -4.07
CA GLY A 40 -5.53 11.29 -3.31
C GLY A 40 -5.35 11.21 -1.79
N TRP A 41 -5.98 12.14 -1.05
CA TRP A 41 -5.70 12.37 0.37
C TRP A 41 -5.82 11.14 1.29
N PRO A 42 -6.88 10.31 1.24
CA PRO A 42 -6.95 9.08 2.03
C PRO A 42 -5.80 8.09 1.78
N THR A 43 -5.31 8.03 0.55
CA THR A 43 -4.19 7.15 0.18
C THR A 43 -2.88 7.70 0.72
N PHE A 44 -2.66 9.02 0.65
CA PHE A 44 -1.52 9.68 1.28
C PHE A 44 -1.48 9.42 2.79
N VAL A 45 -2.60 9.65 3.48
CA VAL A 45 -2.73 9.40 4.93
C VAL A 45 -2.44 7.94 5.29
N PHE A 46 -2.89 6.99 4.46
CA PHE A 46 -2.59 5.56 4.65
C PHE A 46 -1.10 5.26 4.55
N TYR A 47 -0.41 5.70 3.48
CA TYR A 47 1.02 5.42 3.31
C TYR A 47 1.91 6.20 4.29
N ALA A 48 1.51 7.42 4.67
CA ALA A 48 2.18 8.18 5.72
C ALA A 48 2.07 7.46 7.07
N PHE A 49 0.90 6.91 7.39
CA PHE A 49 0.72 6.10 8.60
C PHE A 49 1.51 4.78 8.55
N LEU A 50 1.58 4.14 7.38
CA LEU A 50 2.40 2.93 7.20
C LEU A 50 3.89 3.22 7.41
N PHE A 51 4.40 4.33 6.86
CA PHE A 51 5.77 4.78 7.12
C PHE A 51 5.99 5.06 8.61
N TYR A 52 5.05 5.75 9.25
CA TYR A 52 5.09 6.00 10.69
C TYR A 52 5.18 4.71 11.52
N LEU A 53 4.34 3.71 11.23
CA LEU A 53 4.37 2.40 11.92
C LEU A 53 5.74 1.71 11.75
N LEU A 54 6.30 1.76 10.55
CA LEU A 54 7.63 1.22 10.29
C LEU A 54 8.71 1.99 11.07
N ALA A 55 8.62 3.32 11.12
CA ALA A 55 9.58 4.16 11.83
C ALA A 55 9.57 3.93 13.35
N ILE A 56 8.39 3.81 13.97
CA ILE A 56 8.32 3.50 15.41
C ILE A 56 8.78 2.07 15.71
N ALA A 57 8.50 1.12 14.81
CA ALA A 57 8.97 -0.25 14.96
C ALA A 57 10.51 -0.33 14.88
N THR A 58 11.13 0.32 13.90
CA THR A 58 12.60 0.38 13.81
C THR A 58 13.19 1.15 14.97
N GLN A 59 12.57 2.25 15.42
CA GLN A 59 13.02 3.03 16.57
C GLN A 59 13.02 2.21 17.86
N THR A 60 12.01 1.38 18.05
CA THR A 60 11.83 0.52 19.22
C THR A 60 12.85 -0.62 19.21
N VAL A 61 13.08 -1.25 18.05
CA VAL A 61 13.86 -2.50 17.95
C VAL A 61 15.36 -2.25 17.77
N LEU A 62 15.77 -1.15 17.13
CA LEU A 62 17.17 -0.91 16.76
C LEU A 62 17.94 -0.04 17.77
N PRO A 63 19.26 -0.29 17.97
CA PRO A 63 20.10 -1.26 17.25
C PRO A 63 19.94 -2.69 17.76
N LEU A 64 20.11 -3.65 16.86
CA LEU A 64 20.15 -5.07 17.22
C LEU A 64 21.53 -5.45 17.78
N PRO A 65 21.60 -6.36 18.78
CA PRO A 65 22.86 -6.98 19.19
C PRO A 65 23.55 -7.66 18.00
N ALA A 66 24.85 -7.38 17.81
CA ALA A 66 25.63 -7.95 16.69
C ALA A 66 26.27 -9.31 17.02
N ASP A 67 26.42 -9.65 18.30
CA ASP A 67 27.17 -10.81 18.78
C ASP A 67 26.33 -11.63 19.79
N PRO A 68 26.28 -12.97 19.67
CA PRO A 68 25.73 -13.85 20.71
C PRO A 68 26.25 -13.61 22.14
N ALA A 69 27.50 -13.14 22.29
CA ALA A 69 28.09 -12.82 23.59
C ALA A 69 27.56 -11.50 24.21
N TYR A 70 26.77 -10.71 23.48
CA TYR A 70 26.22 -9.42 23.95
C TYR A 70 25.49 -9.57 25.29
N CYS A 71 24.68 -10.62 25.43
CA CYS A 71 23.89 -10.90 26.61
C CYS A 71 24.71 -11.28 27.86
N ALA A 72 25.94 -11.79 27.68
CA ALA A 72 26.82 -12.11 28.82
C ALA A 72 27.45 -10.86 29.44
N GLY A 73 27.64 -9.80 28.65
CA GLY A 73 28.29 -8.56 29.09
C GLY A 73 27.34 -7.39 29.41
N HIS A 74 26.07 -7.45 28.98
CA HIS A 74 25.11 -6.34 29.12
C HIS A 74 23.94 -6.72 30.03
N THR A 75 24.07 -6.43 31.32
CA THR A 75 23.02 -6.70 32.32
C THR A 75 22.15 -5.49 32.65
N TYR A 76 22.41 -4.30 32.08
CA TYR A 76 21.67 -3.08 32.44
C TYR A 76 20.15 -3.18 32.19
N ALA A 77 19.74 -4.02 31.23
CA ALA A 77 18.35 -4.25 30.85
C ALA A 77 17.75 -5.50 31.50
N SER A 78 18.51 -6.23 32.34
CA SER A 78 18.05 -7.50 32.92
C SER A 78 16.91 -7.33 33.92
N SER A 79 16.80 -6.14 34.52
CA SER A 79 15.78 -5.81 35.51
C SER A 79 14.90 -4.67 34.98
N PRO A 80 13.57 -4.86 34.87
CA PRO A 80 12.69 -3.82 34.38
C PRO A 80 12.64 -2.61 35.33
N GLN A 81 12.53 -1.40 34.78
CA GLN A 81 12.25 -0.21 35.57
C GLN A 81 10.74 -0.09 35.81
N LEU A 82 10.31 -0.37 37.03
CA LEU A 82 8.90 -0.40 37.43
C LEU A 82 8.45 0.85 38.21
N ARG A 83 9.37 1.78 38.54
CA ARG A 83 9.05 2.99 39.30
C ARG A 83 8.41 4.05 38.40
N PRO A 84 7.14 4.43 38.62
CA PRO A 84 6.48 5.45 37.81
C PRO A 84 7.02 6.85 38.14
N PHE A 85 7.05 7.71 37.12
CA PHE A 85 7.56 9.08 37.12
C PHE A 85 9.05 9.22 37.50
N TYR A 86 9.84 8.15 37.35
CA TYR A 86 11.28 8.19 37.63
C TYR A 86 12.03 9.14 36.67
N PHE A 87 11.54 9.34 35.46
CA PHE A 87 12.09 10.31 34.50
C PHE A 87 12.18 11.74 35.08
N VAL A 88 11.28 12.13 35.99
CA VAL A 88 11.30 13.47 36.63
C VAL A 88 12.55 13.62 37.49
N GLU A 89 12.88 12.58 38.26
CA GLU A 89 14.09 12.52 39.08
C GLU A 89 15.34 12.54 38.20
N VAL A 90 15.33 11.78 37.10
CA VAL A 90 16.44 11.75 36.14
C VAL A 90 16.67 13.12 35.49
N VAL A 91 15.60 13.82 35.12
CA VAL A 91 15.67 15.18 34.56
C VAL A 91 16.22 16.16 35.59
N SER A 92 15.72 16.12 36.84
CA SER A 92 16.15 17.03 37.91
C SER A 92 17.61 16.82 38.30
N GLN A 93 18.05 15.56 38.43
CA GLN A 93 19.44 15.20 38.70
C GLN A 93 20.37 15.69 37.59
N ARG A 94 19.98 15.52 36.31
CA ARG A 94 20.79 15.99 35.16
C ARG A 94 20.77 17.51 34.99
N ALA A 95 19.71 18.19 35.44
CA ALA A 95 19.65 19.64 35.44
C ALA A 95 20.60 20.28 36.46
N ARG A 96 21.00 19.56 37.53
CA ARG A 96 21.92 20.08 38.57
C ARG A 96 21.51 21.47 39.10
N GLY A 97 20.20 21.68 39.30
CA GLY A 97 19.65 22.97 39.75
C GLY A 97 19.54 24.07 38.69
N HIS A 98 20.00 23.84 37.45
CA HIS A 98 19.91 24.80 36.35
C HIS A 98 18.63 24.59 35.54
N TRP A 99 17.59 25.34 35.89
CA TRP A 99 16.25 25.26 35.27
C TRP A 99 15.99 26.29 34.17
N SER A 100 17.03 27.00 33.71
CA SER A 100 16.86 27.95 32.62
C SER A 100 16.41 27.22 31.33
N PRO A 101 15.60 27.85 30.47
CA PRO A 101 15.16 27.24 29.22
C PRO A 101 16.32 26.74 28.35
N GLY A 102 17.42 27.50 28.30
CA GLY A 102 18.64 27.09 27.61
C GLY A 102 19.27 25.83 28.20
N ALA A 103 19.36 25.71 29.53
CA ALA A 103 19.91 24.53 30.19
C ALA A 103 19.04 23.28 29.94
N LEU A 104 17.71 23.42 29.95
CA LEU A 104 16.78 22.31 29.66
C LEU A 104 16.90 21.82 28.21
N LEU A 105 17.10 22.72 27.24
CA LEU A 105 17.31 22.36 25.84
C LEU A 105 18.60 21.54 25.62
N HIS A 106 19.61 21.74 26.46
CA HIS A 106 20.86 20.98 26.42
C HIS A 106 20.82 19.70 27.29
N ASN A 107 19.72 19.44 28.02
CA ASN A 107 19.60 18.25 28.86
C ASN A 107 19.07 17.04 28.05
N PRO A 108 19.87 15.97 27.85
CA PRO A 108 19.43 14.79 27.09
C PRO A 108 18.24 14.05 27.72
N ALA A 109 18.04 14.14 29.04
CA ALA A 109 16.89 13.53 29.72
C ALA A 109 15.56 14.18 29.30
N VAL A 110 15.58 15.49 29.02
CA VAL A 110 14.41 16.22 28.53
C VAL A 110 14.04 15.72 27.13
N TRP A 111 15.03 15.61 26.24
CA TRP A 111 14.80 15.12 24.87
C TRP A 111 14.33 13.68 24.81
N THR A 112 14.91 12.77 25.60
CA THR A 112 14.46 11.37 25.67
C THR A 112 13.01 11.27 26.15
N THR A 113 12.66 12.00 27.21
CA THR A 113 11.27 12.10 27.71
C THR A 113 10.33 12.66 26.64
N ALA A 114 10.68 13.78 26.01
CA ALA A 114 9.87 14.42 24.99
C ALA A 114 9.68 13.55 23.75
N LEU A 115 10.73 12.84 23.31
CA LEU A 115 10.68 11.95 22.15
C LEU A 115 9.79 10.73 22.40
N ASN A 116 9.75 10.18 23.61
CA ASN A 116 8.80 9.12 23.96
C ASN A 116 7.34 9.62 23.82
N VAL A 117 7.03 10.82 24.33
CA VAL A 117 5.71 11.44 24.12
C VAL A 117 5.42 11.64 22.62
N VAL A 118 6.37 12.16 21.85
CA VAL A 118 6.19 12.38 20.41
C VAL A 118 6.01 11.07 19.64
N MET A 119 6.61 9.97 20.09
CA MET A 119 6.62 8.68 19.38
C MET A 119 5.21 8.16 19.07
N LEU A 120 4.27 8.22 20.03
CA LEU A 120 2.89 7.75 19.83
C LEU A 120 1.88 8.88 19.57
N ALA A 121 2.31 10.13 19.50
CA ALA A 121 1.41 11.23 19.14
C ALA A 121 0.78 11.06 17.73
N PRO A 122 1.52 10.68 16.66
CA PRO A 122 0.90 10.44 15.36
C PRO A 122 -0.14 9.30 15.36
N LEU A 123 0.03 8.27 16.21
CA LEU A 123 -0.97 7.21 16.38
C LEU A 123 -2.28 7.78 16.93
N GLY A 124 -2.20 8.54 18.02
CA GLY A 124 -3.36 9.21 18.63
C GLY A 124 -4.09 10.13 17.65
N PHE A 125 -3.33 10.89 16.87
CA PHE A 125 -3.87 11.72 15.81
C PHE A 125 -4.61 10.88 14.77
N TYR A 126 -3.98 9.83 14.26
CA TYR A 126 -4.51 8.97 13.20
C TYR A 126 -5.79 8.27 13.61
N VAL A 127 -5.86 7.70 14.82
CA VAL A 127 -7.07 6.97 15.26
C VAL A 127 -8.27 7.89 15.47
N ARG A 128 -8.05 9.16 15.88
CA ARG A 128 -9.12 10.16 15.89
C ARG A 128 -9.52 10.57 14.48
N TYR A 129 -8.54 10.86 13.64
CA TYR A 129 -8.76 11.48 12.34
C TYR A 129 -9.30 10.50 11.29
N ALA A 130 -8.70 9.31 11.18
CA ALA A 130 -9.06 8.29 10.20
C ALA A 130 -10.11 7.29 10.70
N GLN A 131 -10.05 6.90 11.97
CA GLN A 131 -10.96 5.90 12.55
C GLN A 131 -12.08 6.50 13.41
N ARG A 132 -12.08 7.83 13.60
CA ARG A 132 -13.09 8.56 14.39
C ARG A 132 -13.25 8.03 15.82
N MET A 133 -12.18 7.46 16.40
CA MET A 133 -12.21 6.88 17.73
C MET A 133 -12.38 7.96 18.81
N ARG A 134 -13.19 7.65 19.84
CA ARG A 134 -13.30 8.46 21.06
C ARG A 134 -12.00 8.37 21.86
N LEU A 135 -11.80 9.31 22.80
CA LEU A 135 -10.57 9.43 23.58
C LEU A 135 -10.20 8.13 24.30
N LEU A 136 -11.12 7.53 25.05
CA LEU A 136 -10.82 6.32 25.84
C LEU A 136 -10.33 5.13 24.97
N PRO A 137 -11.03 4.72 23.89
CA PRO A 137 -10.50 3.71 22.97
C PRO A 137 -9.14 4.09 22.37
N ALA A 138 -8.94 5.36 22.00
CA ALA A 138 -7.67 5.82 21.46
C ALA A 138 -6.52 5.72 22.48
N THR A 139 -6.78 6.06 23.74
CA THR A 139 -5.84 5.90 24.85
C THR A 139 -5.50 4.42 25.08
N LEU A 140 -6.50 3.53 25.06
CA LEU A 140 -6.28 2.08 25.19
C LEU A 140 -5.45 1.51 24.04
N VAL A 141 -5.68 1.98 22.81
CA VAL A 141 -4.83 1.61 21.66
C VAL A 141 -3.41 2.13 21.84
N GLY A 142 -3.22 3.37 22.27
CA GLY A 142 -1.90 3.94 22.55
C GLY A 142 -1.15 3.16 23.64
N PHE A 143 -1.82 2.87 24.76
CA PHE A 143 -1.29 2.05 25.84
C PHE A 143 -0.94 0.64 25.36
N GLY A 144 -1.83 -0.01 24.61
CA GLY A 144 -1.61 -1.36 24.08
C GLY A 144 -0.42 -1.43 23.11
N VAL A 145 -0.26 -0.43 22.24
CA VAL A 145 0.91 -0.34 21.34
C VAL A 145 2.19 -0.10 22.14
N SER A 146 2.17 0.78 23.14
CA SER A 146 3.33 0.98 24.01
C SER A 146 3.69 -0.30 24.77
N LEU A 147 2.70 -0.99 25.34
CA LEU A 147 2.91 -2.25 26.05
C LEU A 147 3.47 -3.33 25.12
N PHE A 148 2.97 -3.42 23.89
CA PHE A 148 3.52 -4.33 22.89
C PHE A 148 5.01 -4.08 22.64
N PHE A 149 5.43 -2.81 22.55
CA PHE A 149 6.85 -2.46 22.39
C PHE A 149 7.69 -2.79 23.61
N GLU A 150 7.24 -2.44 24.81
CA GLU A 150 7.95 -2.76 26.05
C GLU A 150 8.09 -4.28 26.24
N LEU A 151 7.05 -5.07 25.95
CA LEU A 151 7.11 -6.53 25.99
C LEU A 151 8.05 -7.10 24.92
N THR A 152 8.06 -6.51 23.72
CA THR A 152 9.00 -6.89 22.67
C THR A 152 10.44 -6.69 23.13
N GLN A 153 10.73 -5.61 23.86
CA GLN A 153 12.07 -5.34 24.40
C GLN A 153 12.43 -6.25 25.56
N LEU A 154 11.51 -6.42 26.52
CA LEU A 154 11.68 -7.27 27.70
C LEU A 154 11.98 -8.73 27.33
N THR A 155 11.32 -9.22 26.30
CA THR A 155 11.48 -10.61 25.82
C THR A 155 12.64 -10.79 24.84
N GLY A 156 13.42 -9.73 24.54
CA GLY A 156 14.51 -9.83 23.57
C GLY A 156 14.02 -10.12 22.16
N LEU A 157 13.05 -9.35 21.67
CA LEU A 157 12.36 -9.56 20.39
C LEU A 157 11.68 -10.93 20.34
N TRP A 158 10.82 -11.23 21.31
CA TRP A 158 10.07 -12.49 21.39
C TRP A 158 10.98 -13.74 21.40
N PHE A 159 12.00 -13.71 22.26
CA PHE A 159 12.98 -14.77 22.46
C PHE A 159 13.88 -15.05 21.24
N VAL A 160 13.93 -14.13 20.28
CA VAL A 160 14.98 -14.15 19.24
C VAL A 160 16.35 -13.95 19.88
N TYR A 161 16.45 -13.10 20.91
CA TYR A 161 17.62 -12.97 21.77
C TYR A 161 17.36 -13.61 23.14
N PRO A 162 18.38 -14.23 23.76
CA PRO A 162 18.23 -14.89 25.05
C PRO A 162 18.12 -13.90 26.24
N CYS A 163 18.26 -12.60 25.99
CA CYS A 163 18.17 -11.56 27.00
C CYS A 163 17.42 -10.31 26.48
N PRO A 164 16.85 -9.49 27.39
CA PRO A 164 16.47 -8.12 27.05
C PRO A 164 17.71 -7.30 26.70
N TYR A 165 17.74 -6.75 25.49
CA TYR A 165 18.80 -5.84 25.04
C TYR A 165 18.38 -4.36 25.09
N ARG A 166 17.14 -4.08 25.52
CA ARG A 166 16.64 -2.75 25.87
C ARG A 166 15.84 -2.84 27.16
N LEU A 167 15.89 -1.76 27.94
CA LEU A 167 15.29 -1.70 29.26
C LEU A 167 13.77 -1.49 29.14
N PHE A 168 13.00 -2.42 29.69
CA PHE A 168 11.57 -2.22 29.92
C PHE A 168 11.35 -1.09 30.94
N SER A 169 10.43 -0.17 30.64
CA SER A 169 10.18 1.01 31.48
C SER A 169 8.69 1.34 31.61
N VAL A 170 8.20 1.41 32.86
CA VAL A 170 6.84 1.92 33.15
C VAL A 170 6.69 3.39 32.76
N ASP A 171 7.78 4.18 32.83
CA ASP A 171 7.75 5.57 32.36
C ASP A 171 7.51 5.66 30.86
N ASP A 172 8.07 4.74 30.08
CA ASP A 172 7.88 4.72 28.63
C ASP A 172 6.42 4.41 28.29
N LEU A 173 5.77 3.49 29.03
CA LEU A 173 4.32 3.28 28.94
C LEU A 173 3.53 4.55 29.19
N ILE A 174 3.85 5.28 30.26
CA ILE A 174 3.15 6.52 30.65
C ILE A 174 3.35 7.59 29.59
N LEU A 175 4.60 7.86 29.18
CA LEU A 175 4.96 8.92 28.24
C LEU A 175 4.40 8.65 26.84
N ASN A 176 4.52 7.42 26.33
CA ASN A 176 3.96 7.03 25.04
C ASN A 176 2.42 7.12 25.05
N THR A 177 1.76 6.67 26.13
CA THR A 177 0.31 6.78 26.27
C THR A 177 -0.14 8.25 26.34
N ALA A 178 0.58 9.09 27.09
CA ALA A 178 0.36 10.53 27.12
C ALA A 178 0.55 11.17 25.74
N GLY A 179 1.54 10.69 24.98
CA GLY A 179 1.77 11.00 23.58
C GLY A 179 0.54 10.75 22.71
N ALA A 180 -0.01 9.53 22.77
CA ALA A 180 -1.23 9.18 22.05
C ALA A 180 -2.42 10.07 22.44
N VAL A 181 -2.58 10.40 23.72
CA VAL A 181 -3.61 11.35 24.18
C VAL A 181 -3.37 12.76 23.59
N ALA A 182 -2.15 13.27 23.65
CA ALA A 182 -1.79 14.58 23.10
C ALA A 182 -2.06 14.64 21.59
N GLY A 183 -1.65 13.61 20.84
CA GLY A 183 -1.94 13.49 19.42
C GLY A 183 -3.43 13.44 19.10
N TRP A 184 -4.20 12.70 19.92
CA TRP A 184 -5.66 12.68 19.82
C TRP A 184 -6.26 14.07 20.05
N LEU A 185 -5.81 14.81 21.06
CA LEU A 185 -6.27 16.18 21.34
C LEU A 185 -5.95 17.11 20.16
N LEU A 186 -4.72 17.06 19.63
CA LEU A 186 -4.27 17.85 18.48
C LEU A 186 -5.05 17.55 17.19
N ALA A 187 -5.48 16.30 16.98
CA ALA A 187 -6.30 15.95 15.81
C ALA A 187 -7.66 16.66 15.76
N GLY A 188 -8.16 17.20 16.89
CA GLY A 188 -9.38 18.00 16.90
C GLY A 188 -9.27 19.29 16.08
N PRO A 189 -8.44 20.27 16.49
CA PRO A 189 -8.26 21.51 15.75
C PRO A 189 -7.59 21.30 14.39
N LEU A 190 -6.51 20.51 14.33
CA LEU A 190 -5.76 20.32 13.07
C LEU A 190 -6.55 19.49 12.05
N GLY A 191 -7.35 18.53 12.49
CA GLY A 191 -8.19 17.73 11.59
C GLY A 191 -9.23 18.55 10.83
N ARG A 192 -9.60 19.76 11.32
CA ARG A 192 -10.48 20.69 10.60
C ARG A 192 -9.80 21.37 9.40
N LEU A 193 -8.48 21.43 9.40
CA LEU A 193 -7.68 21.98 8.30
C LEU A 193 -7.38 20.93 7.22
N LEU A 194 -7.55 19.64 7.55
CA LEU A 194 -7.26 18.53 6.63
C LEU A 194 -8.53 18.10 5.87
N PRO A 195 -8.39 17.62 4.62
CA PRO A 195 -9.53 17.10 3.86
C PRO A 195 -10.27 15.97 4.59
N ALA A 196 -11.60 15.93 4.53
CA ALA A 196 -12.36 14.85 5.17
C ALA A 196 -12.06 13.49 4.51
N LEU A 197 -11.95 12.44 5.34
CA LEU A 197 -11.81 11.05 4.90
C LEU A 197 -13.19 10.42 4.73
N GLU A 198 -13.88 10.76 3.63
CA GLU A 198 -15.24 10.30 3.32
C GLU A 198 -15.27 9.36 2.10
N PRO A 199 -15.34 8.04 2.32
CA PRO A 199 -15.35 7.07 1.22
C PRO A 199 -16.51 7.25 0.25
N GLU A 200 -17.72 7.61 0.72
CA GLU A 200 -18.88 7.76 -0.16
C GLU A 200 -18.74 8.93 -1.14
N HIS A 201 -18.20 10.07 -0.69
CA HIS A 201 -17.95 11.22 -1.54
C HIS A 201 -17.06 10.83 -2.72
N ASP A 202 -15.95 10.17 -2.43
CA ASP A 202 -15.03 9.68 -3.46
C ASP A 202 -15.67 8.67 -4.38
N ARG A 203 -16.42 7.73 -3.81
CA ARG A 203 -17.08 6.68 -4.60
C ARG A 203 -18.05 7.28 -5.59
N ARG A 204 -18.88 8.25 -5.19
CA ARG A 204 -19.82 8.96 -6.09
C ARG A 204 -19.10 9.66 -7.24
N ARG A 205 -17.94 10.27 -6.98
CA ARG A 205 -17.19 11.03 -7.98
C ARG A 205 -16.32 10.17 -8.91
N TYR A 206 -15.78 9.07 -8.41
CA TYR A 206 -14.71 8.31 -9.09
C TYR A 206 -15.08 6.87 -9.46
N ALA A 207 -16.14 6.27 -8.94
CA ALA A 207 -16.45 4.85 -9.20
C ALA A 207 -16.59 4.52 -10.70
N GLY A 208 -17.24 5.40 -11.46
CA GLY A 208 -17.40 5.24 -12.92
C GLY A 208 -16.17 5.61 -13.75
N LYS A 209 -15.14 6.23 -13.15
CA LYS A 209 -13.98 6.72 -13.88
C LYS A 209 -12.93 5.63 -14.07
N VAL A 210 -12.38 5.57 -15.28
CA VAL A 210 -11.29 4.65 -15.65
C VAL A 210 -9.99 5.45 -15.71
N THR A 211 -9.35 5.62 -14.55
CA THR A 211 -8.08 6.36 -14.45
C THR A 211 -6.90 5.56 -14.98
N PHE A 212 -5.81 6.25 -15.35
CA PHE A 212 -4.53 5.61 -15.67
C PHE A 212 -4.07 4.65 -14.57
N THR A 213 -4.09 5.10 -13.31
CA THR A 213 -3.71 4.27 -12.15
C THR A 213 -4.55 2.99 -12.03
N ARG A 214 -5.86 3.05 -12.34
CA ARG A 214 -6.74 1.88 -12.29
C ARG A 214 -6.37 0.86 -13.36
N ARG A 215 -5.99 1.35 -14.55
CA ARG A 215 -5.50 0.52 -15.67
C ARG A 215 -4.14 -0.11 -15.32
N LEU A 216 -3.23 0.67 -14.73
CA LEU A 216 -1.91 0.22 -14.32
C LEU A 216 -2.00 -0.87 -13.23
N PHE A 217 -2.78 -0.65 -12.17
CA PHE A 217 -2.97 -1.66 -11.12
C PHE A 217 -3.67 -2.93 -11.64
N ALA A 218 -4.60 -2.80 -12.59
CA ALA A 218 -5.21 -3.96 -13.23
C ALA A 218 -4.16 -4.77 -14.02
N LEU A 219 -3.33 -4.10 -14.82
CA LEU A 219 -2.26 -4.74 -15.57
C LEU A 219 -1.23 -5.39 -14.64
N ALA A 220 -0.77 -4.69 -13.61
CA ALA A 220 0.17 -5.24 -12.63
C ALA A 220 -0.40 -6.48 -11.92
N THR A 221 -1.68 -6.46 -11.56
CA THR A 221 -2.37 -7.62 -10.97
C THR A 221 -2.46 -8.77 -11.96
N ASP A 222 -2.75 -8.49 -13.24
CA ASP A 222 -2.78 -9.51 -14.30
C ASP A 222 -1.39 -10.14 -14.51
N LEU A 223 -0.34 -9.33 -14.59
CA LEU A 223 1.03 -9.83 -14.81
C LEU A 223 1.54 -10.64 -13.63
N LEU A 224 1.31 -10.20 -12.39
CA LEU A 224 1.69 -10.96 -11.20
C LEU A 224 0.88 -12.24 -11.06
N GLY A 225 -0.43 -12.20 -11.30
CA GLY A 225 -1.28 -13.38 -11.27
C GLY A 225 -0.89 -14.40 -12.33
N PHE A 226 -0.58 -13.93 -13.55
CA PHE A 226 -0.09 -14.76 -14.64
C PHE A 226 1.27 -15.40 -14.31
N ALA A 227 2.22 -14.61 -13.81
CA ALA A 227 3.54 -15.10 -13.42
C ALA A 227 3.48 -16.11 -12.26
N ALA A 228 2.63 -15.86 -11.25
CA ALA A 228 2.42 -16.79 -10.15
C ALA A 228 1.81 -18.11 -10.62
N LEU A 229 0.82 -18.06 -11.51
CA LEU A 229 0.21 -19.27 -12.08
C LEU A 229 1.20 -20.05 -12.95
N LEU A 230 2.04 -19.35 -13.73
CA LEU A 230 3.08 -19.97 -14.53
C LEU A 230 4.15 -20.64 -13.65
N GLY A 231 4.61 -19.95 -12.60
CA GLY A 231 5.55 -20.51 -11.61
C GLY A 231 4.98 -21.73 -10.89
N PHE A 232 3.69 -21.69 -10.53
CA PHE A 232 3.00 -22.85 -9.96
C PHE A 232 2.93 -24.02 -10.96
N LEU A 233 2.54 -23.76 -12.22
CA LEU A 233 2.47 -24.79 -13.26
C LEU A 233 3.83 -25.44 -13.51
N PHE A 234 4.89 -24.65 -13.67
CA PHE A 234 6.24 -25.17 -13.88
C PHE A 234 6.80 -25.87 -12.65
N GLY A 235 6.51 -25.38 -11.45
CA GLY A 235 6.84 -26.07 -10.21
C GLY A 235 6.18 -27.45 -10.15
N LEU A 236 4.91 -27.55 -10.56
CA LEU A 236 4.18 -28.81 -10.60
C LEU A 236 4.75 -29.78 -11.65
N LEU A 237 5.02 -29.30 -12.88
CA LEU A 237 5.63 -30.11 -13.94
C LEU A 237 7.00 -30.65 -13.50
N THR A 238 7.83 -29.79 -12.91
CA THR A 238 9.15 -30.19 -12.37
C THR A 238 9.00 -31.21 -11.25
N LEU A 239 8.03 -31.03 -10.35
CA LEU A 239 7.76 -31.98 -9.26
C LEU A 239 7.35 -33.37 -9.77
N PHE A 240 6.64 -33.44 -10.91
CA PHE A 240 6.26 -34.69 -11.56
C PHE A 240 7.32 -35.24 -12.53
N GLY A 241 8.49 -34.61 -12.64
CA GLY A 241 9.60 -35.10 -13.47
C GLY A 241 9.48 -34.78 -14.96
N GLU A 242 8.60 -33.87 -15.34
CA GLU A 242 8.45 -33.42 -16.73
C GLU A 242 9.59 -32.48 -17.14
N ASP A 243 10.09 -32.61 -18.38
CA ASP A 243 11.12 -31.73 -18.93
C ASP A 243 10.49 -30.39 -19.40
N LEU A 244 11.16 -29.28 -19.07
CA LEU A 244 10.74 -27.93 -19.45
C LEU A 244 11.22 -27.50 -20.85
N ARG A 245 11.80 -28.41 -21.65
CA ARG A 245 12.17 -28.17 -23.05
C ARG A 245 11.05 -27.61 -23.92
N HIS A 246 9.78 -27.88 -23.60
CA HIS A 246 8.62 -27.42 -24.38
C HIS A 246 7.77 -26.40 -23.61
N ARG A 247 8.37 -25.69 -22.66
CA ARG A 247 7.72 -24.70 -21.78
C ARG A 247 7.01 -23.55 -22.51
N ASP A 248 7.37 -23.28 -23.76
CA ASP A 248 6.83 -22.16 -24.54
C ASP A 248 5.38 -22.41 -24.95
N THR A 249 5.03 -23.66 -25.26
CA THR A 249 3.67 -24.07 -25.62
C THR A 249 2.67 -23.80 -24.48
N PRO A 250 2.88 -24.28 -23.22
CA PRO A 250 1.98 -23.97 -22.13
C PRO A 250 1.97 -22.47 -21.77
N VAL A 251 3.08 -21.72 -21.96
CA VAL A 251 3.09 -20.25 -21.78
C VAL A 251 2.11 -19.58 -22.75
N VAL A 252 2.19 -19.92 -24.05
CA VAL A 252 1.32 -19.34 -25.08
C VAL A 252 -0.13 -19.73 -24.85
N ILE A 253 -0.41 -21.01 -24.57
CA ILE A 253 -1.77 -21.50 -24.26
C ILE A 253 -2.33 -20.73 -23.06
N LEU A 254 -1.56 -20.61 -21.97
CA LEU A 254 -2.00 -19.91 -20.78
C LEU A 254 -2.23 -18.42 -21.06
N ALA A 255 -1.36 -17.78 -21.85
CA ALA A 255 -1.51 -16.37 -22.24
C ALA A 255 -2.79 -16.14 -23.07
N VAL A 256 -3.08 -17.03 -24.03
CA VAL A 256 -4.32 -16.97 -24.83
C VAL A 256 -5.54 -17.19 -23.93
N VAL A 257 -5.50 -18.16 -23.02
CA VAL A 257 -6.60 -18.41 -22.08
C VAL A 257 -6.84 -17.20 -21.17
N TRP A 258 -5.78 -16.67 -20.55
CA TRP A 258 -5.86 -15.59 -19.57
C TRP A 258 -6.25 -14.24 -20.19
N PHE A 259 -5.61 -13.86 -21.30
CA PHE A 259 -5.78 -12.54 -21.90
C PHE A 259 -6.78 -12.50 -23.06
N VAL A 260 -7.20 -13.62 -23.65
CA VAL A 260 -8.15 -13.63 -24.77
C VAL A 260 -9.45 -14.35 -24.40
N VAL A 261 -9.38 -15.64 -24.06
CA VAL A 261 -10.58 -16.47 -23.85
C VAL A 261 -11.37 -15.99 -22.64
N LEU A 262 -10.72 -15.86 -21.49
CA LEU A 262 -11.36 -15.44 -20.24
C LEU A 262 -12.06 -14.07 -20.34
N PRO A 263 -11.41 -13.00 -20.86
CA PRO A 263 -12.09 -11.73 -21.08
C PRO A 263 -13.11 -11.74 -22.23
N ALA A 264 -13.03 -12.63 -23.22
CA ALA A 264 -14.08 -12.78 -24.23
C ALA A 264 -15.40 -13.28 -23.61
N VAL A 265 -15.30 -14.22 -22.66
CA VAL A 265 -16.44 -14.82 -21.97
C VAL A 265 -16.96 -13.91 -20.84
N THR A 266 -16.08 -13.42 -19.98
CA THR A 266 -16.47 -12.67 -18.76
C THR A 266 -16.49 -11.15 -18.95
N GLY A 267 -15.86 -10.67 -20.03
CA GLY A 267 -15.60 -9.25 -20.25
C GLY A 267 -14.39 -8.72 -19.48
N SER A 268 -13.69 -9.51 -18.66
CA SER A 268 -12.58 -9.02 -17.82
C SER A 268 -11.49 -10.08 -17.63
N THR A 269 -10.23 -9.63 -17.60
CA THR A 269 -9.14 -10.44 -17.03
C THR A 269 -9.24 -10.43 -15.50
N PRO A 270 -8.58 -11.36 -14.78
CA PRO A 270 -8.61 -11.40 -13.32
C PRO A 270 -8.17 -10.08 -12.67
N GLY A 271 -7.08 -9.46 -13.15
CA GLY A 271 -6.59 -8.17 -12.68
C GLY A 271 -7.53 -7.01 -12.99
N LYS A 272 -8.16 -6.99 -14.18
CA LYS A 272 -9.23 -6.03 -14.48
C LYS A 272 -10.41 -6.19 -13.53
N ARG A 273 -10.88 -7.42 -13.32
CA ARG A 273 -11.98 -7.69 -12.38
C ARG A 273 -11.61 -7.30 -10.95
N ALA A 274 -10.35 -7.55 -10.53
CA ALA A 274 -9.83 -7.13 -9.24
C ALA A 274 -9.90 -5.61 -9.07
N MET A 275 -9.65 -4.82 -10.11
CA MET A 275 -9.77 -3.36 -10.10
C MET A 275 -11.12 -2.84 -10.62
N LEU A 276 -12.15 -3.69 -10.65
CA LEU A 276 -13.51 -3.34 -11.08
C LEU A 276 -13.55 -2.75 -12.50
N LEU A 277 -12.79 -3.33 -13.44
CA LEU A 277 -12.76 -2.96 -14.85
C LEU A 277 -13.26 -4.11 -15.72
N ARG A 278 -13.88 -3.76 -16.85
CA ARG A 278 -14.22 -4.68 -17.94
C ARG A 278 -13.87 -4.07 -19.28
N VAL A 279 -13.73 -4.91 -20.31
CA VAL A 279 -13.47 -4.53 -21.69
C VAL A 279 -14.74 -4.75 -22.51
N THR A 280 -15.15 -3.73 -23.25
CA THR A 280 -16.29 -3.79 -24.18
C THR A 280 -15.91 -3.19 -25.53
N ARG A 281 -16.70 -3.46 -26.57
CA ARG A 281 -16.65 -2.69 -27.82
C ARG A 281 -17.31 -1.33 -27.60
N ARG A 282 -17.00 -0.36 -28.48
CA ARG A 282 -17.60 0.98 -28.44
C ARG A 282 -19.13 0.96 -28.46
N GLY A 283 -19.74 -0.02 -29.14
CA GLY A 283 -21.20 -0.22 -29.16
C GLY A 283 -21.78 -0.99 -27.96
N GLY A 284 -21.07 -1.08 -26.83
CA GLY A 284 -21.55 -1.75 -25.60
C GLY A 284 -21.54 -3.29 -25.65
N ARG A 285 -21.41 -3.89 -26.84
CA ARG A 285 -21.26 -5.34 -27.01
C ARG A 285 -19.94 -5.86 -26.41
N ARG A 286 -19.89 -7.17 -26.13
CA ARG A 286 -18.66 -7.85 -25.69
C ARG A 286 -17.57 -7.74 -26.76
N ALA A 287 -16.31 -7.66 -26.32
CA ALA A 287 -15.17 -7.69 -27.22
C ALA A 287 -14.95 -9.13 -27.73
N GLY A 288 -14.90 -9.29 -29.05
CA GLY A 288 -14.60 -10.59 -29.66
C GLY A 288 -13.13 -11.01 -29.46
N PRO A 289 -12.81 -12.30 -29.61
CA PRO A 289 -11.47 -12.84 -29.33
C PRO A 289 -10.38 -12.20 -30.18
N ILE A 290 -10.62 -11.96 -31.48
CA ILE A 290 -9.64 -11.29 -32.37
C ILE A 290 -9.31 -9.88 -31.89
N ALA A 291 -10.33 -9.12 -31.48
CA ALA A 291 -10.12 -7.77 -30.95
C ALA A 291 -9.31 -7.79 -29.66
N LEU A 292 -9.53 -8.79 -28.79
CA LEU A 292 -8.77 -8.97 -27.55
C LEU A 292 -7.33 -9.44 -27.81
N LEU A 293 -7.13 -10.33 -28.78
CA LEU A 293 -5.81 -10.80 -29.21
C LEU A 293 -4.96 -9.64 -29.71
N VAL A 294 -5.47 -8.84 -30.67
CA VAL A 294 -4.74 -7.67 -31.19
C VAL A 294 -4.48 -6.65 -30.08
N ARG A 295 -5.49 -6.38 -29.25
CA ARG A 295 -5.41 -5.40 -28.15
C ARG A 295 -4.31 -5.77 -27.16
N ASN A 296 -4.34 -7.01 -26.67
CA ASN A 296 -3.41 -7.46 -25.65
C ASN A 296 -2.05 -7.81 -26.26
N GLY A 297 -1.99 -8.23 -27.52
CA GLY A 297 -0.76 -8.41 -28.27
C GLY A 297 0.04 -7.10 -28.39
N VAL A 298 -0.63 -5.98 -28.67
CA VAL A 298 0.03 -4.66 -28.64
C VAL A 298 0.39 -4.25 -27.22
N LEU A 299 -0.53 -4.37 -26.26
CA LEU A 299 -0.29 -3.96 -24.86
C LEU A 299 0.87 -4.75 -24.21
N LEU A 300 1.00 -6.04 -24.50
CA LEU A 300 2.01 -6.92 -23.95
C LEU A 300 3.23 -7.08 -24.88
N SER A 301 3.31 -6.30 -25.96
CA SER A 301 4.41 -6.38 -26.93
C SER A 301 5.81 -6.21 -26.35
N PRO A 302 6.05 -5.37 -25.33
CA PRO A 302 7.38 -5.33 -24.73
C PRO A 302 7.78 -6.67 -24.11
N LEU A 303 6.82 -7.42 -23.54
CA LEU A 303 7.12 -8.68 -22.85
C LEU A 303 7.41 -9.80 -23.84
N TRP A 304 6.56 -10.01 -24.86
CA TRP A 304 6.79 -11.09 -25.82
C TRP A 304 7.93 -10.78 -26.81
N LEU A 305 8.19 -9.50 -27.15
CA LEU A 305 9.38 -9.13 -27.91
C LEU A 305 10.66 -9.32 -27.10
N THR A 306 10.64 -9.02 -25.79
CA THR A 306 11.76 -9.34 -24.89
C THR A 306 11.98 -10.84 -24.83
N TRP A 307 10.91 -11.64 -24.73
CA TRP A 307 11.01 -13.09 -24.75
C TRP A 307 11.65 -13.62 -26.04
N LEU A 308 11.18 -13.18 -27.21
CA LEU A 308 11.80 -13.53 -28.50
C LEU A 308 13.27 -13.09 -28.57
N LEU A 309 13.60 -11.91 -28.03
CA LEU A 309 14.97 -11.40 -28.01
C LEU A 309 15.90 -12.29 -27.17
N LEU A 310 15.40 -12.84 -26.07
CA LEU A 310 16.12 -13.76 -25.20
C LEU A 310 16.27 -15.17 -25.79
N GLU A 311 15.50 -15.52 -26.83
CA GLU A 311 15.62 -16.79 -27.57
C GLU A 311 16.64 -16.73 -28.71
N VAL A 312 17.18 -15.54 -29.02
CA VAL A 312 18.23 -15.42 -30.03
C VAL A 312 19.56 -15.89 -29.44
N ASP A 313 19.94 -17.14 -29.72
CA ASP A 313 21.17 -17.73 -29.18
C ASP A 313 22.44 -17.05 -29.72
N HIS A 314 22.46 -16.66 -31.01
CA HIS A 314 23.64 -16.13 -31.68
C HIS A 314 23.28 -14.93 -32.58
N TRP A 315 23.99 -13.82 -32.37
CA TRP A 315 23.86 -12.60 -33.18
C TRP A 315 24.89 -12.58 -34.31
N ASP A 316 24.43 -12.59 -35.56
CA ASP A 316 25.25 -12.44 -36.77
C ASP A 316 24.59 -11.43 -37.71
N LEU A 317 24.81 -10.15 -37.42
CA LEU A 317 24.25 -9.04 -38.19
C LEU A 317 24.82 -8.93 -39.61
N GLY A 318 25.97 -9.56 -39.87
CA GLY A 318 26.61 -9.56 -41.18
C GLY A 318 25.88 -10.48 -42.16
N ARG A 319 25.45 -11.66 -41.71
CA ARG A 319 24.68 -12.62 -42.53
C ARG A 319 23.17 -12.44 -42.40
N HIS A 320 22.70 -12.01 -41.24
CA HIS A 320 21.28 -11.91 -40.88
C HIS A 320 20.93 -10.51 -40.36
N PRO A 321 20.96 -9.47 -41.23
CA PRO A 321 20.62 -8.10 -40.83
C PRO A 321 19.18 -7.97 -40.29
N GLU A 322 18.27 -8.88 -40.65
CA GLU A 322 16.90 -8.96 -40.13
C GLU A 322 16.84 -9.13 -38.61
N GLN A 323 17.89 -9.64 -37.97
CA GLN A 323 17.96 -9.72 -36.51
C GLN A 323 17.84 -8.35 -35.83
N LEU A 324 18.22 -7.25 -36.51
CA LEU A 324 18.03 -5.88 -36.01
C LEU A 324 16.57 -5.47 -35.88
N LEU A 325 15.65 -6.13 -36.59
CA LEU A 325 14.21 -5.83 -36.51
C LEU A 325 13.66 -6.07 -35.11
N LEU A 326 14.21 -7.03 -34.37
CA LEU A 326 13.72 -7.41 -33.06
C LEU A 326 13.99 -6.36 -31.96
N PRO A 327 15.24 -5.87 -31.75
CA PRO A 327 15.51 -4.79 -30.80
C PRO A 327 14.88 -3.47 -31.22
N VAL A 328 14.79 -3.18 -32.53
CA VAL A 328 14.08 -2.00 -33.05
C VAL A 328 12.58 -2.09 -32.75
N ALA A 329 11.96 -3.24 -33.01
CA ALA A 329 10.55 -3.47 -32.67
C ALA A 329 10.31 -3.39 -31.16
N LEU A 330 11.23 -3.92 -30.34
CA LEU A 330 11.16 -3.81 -28.89
C LEU A 330 11.24 -2.35 -28.43
N ALA A 331 12.16 -1.55 -28.97
CA ALA A 331 12.27 -0.13 -28.65
C ALA A 331 11.01 0.64 -29.06
N ALA A 332 10.47 0.40 -30.26
CA ALA A 332 9.23 1.00 -30.73
C ALA A 332 8.03 0.59 -29.85
N SER A 333 7.95 -0.69 -29.49
CA SER A 333 6.93 -1.23 -28.60
C SER A 333 7.01 -0.62 -27.20
N ALA A 334 8.21 -0.53 -26.62
CA ALA A 334 8.45 0.10 -25.32
C ALA A 334 8.07 1.59 -25.34
N PHE A 335 8.32 2.30 -26.43
CA PHE A 335 7.84 3.67 -26.61
C PHE A 335 6.31 3.74 -26.69
N VAL A 336 5.66 2.92 -27.52
CA VAL A 336 4.20 2.94 -27.70
C VAL A 336 3.46 2.57 -26.40
N VAL A 337 3.92 1.54 -25.70
CA VAL A 337 3.29 1.03 -24.48
C VAL A 337 3.72 1.80 -23.23
N GLY A 338 5.01 2.12 -23.12
CA GLY A 338 5.59 2.74 -21.93
C GLY A 338 5.49 4.27 -21.89
N VAL A 339 5.46 4.94 -23.05
CA VAL A 339 5.44 6.41 -23.14
C VAL A 339 4.13 6.90 -23.75
N TRP A 340 3.82 6.48 -24.97
CA TRP A 340 2.66 7.02 -25.70
C TRP A 340 1.33 6.61 -25.06
N THR A 341 1.19 5.37 -24.59
CA THR A 341 -0.05 4.89 -23.96
C THR A 341 -0.41 5.69 -22.70
N PRO A 342 0.49 5.87 -21.70
CA PRO A 342 0.22 6.75 -20.56
C PRO A 342 -0.13 8.18 -20.99
N LEU A 343 0.65 8.75 -21.91
CA LEU A 343 0.44 10.12 -22.40
C LEU A 343 -0.94 10.28 -23.04
N ALA A 344 -1.32 9.36 -23.92
CA ALA A 344 -2.63 9.35 -24.56
C ALA A 344 -3.76 9.18 -23.53
N VAL A 345 -3.61 8.30 -22.54
CA VAL A 345 -4.66 8.12 -21.51
C VAL A 345 -4.79 9.34 -20.59
N LEU A 346 -3.72 10.08 -20.33
CA LEU A 346 -3.71 11.23 -19.43
C LEU A 346 -4.11 12.55 -20.12
N LEU A 347 -3.76 12.73 -21.40
CA LEU A 347 -3.96 13.98 -22.14
C LEU A 347 -5.14 13.95 -23.12
N ASP A 348 -5.53 12.77 -23.61
CA ASP A 348 -6.65 12.67 -24.56
C ASP A 348 -7.98 12.88 -23.85
N ASN A 349 -8.86 13.69 -24.43
CA ASN A 349 -10.20 13.93 -23.89
C ASN A 349 -11.01 12.62 -23.77
N GLU A 350 -10.77 11.67 -24.68
CA GLU A 350 -11.40 10.35 -24.63
C GLU A 350 -10.65 9.33 -23.75
N HIS A 351 -9.47 9.68 -23.23
CA HIS A 351 -8.64 8.84 -22.35
C HIS A 351 -8.34 7.45 -22.93
N ARG A 352 -8.10 7.37 -24.25
CA ARG A 352 -7.95 6.09 -24.99
C ARG A 352 -6.50 5.80 -25.35
N ALA A 353 -6.09 4.56 -25.10
CA ALA A 353 -4.79 4.07 -25.55
C ALA A 353 -4.77 3.75 -27.07
N PRO A 354 -3.59 3.69 -27.73
CA PRO A 354 -3.47 3.33 -29.15
C PRO A 354 -4.13 2.00 -29.50
N TYR A 355 -3.89 0.97 -28.69
CA TYR A 355 -4.46 -0.37 -28.89
C TYR A 355 -5.99 -0.39 -28.72
N GLU A 356 -6.57 0.55 -27.97
CA GLU A 356 -8.03 0.70 -27.82
C GLU A 356 -8.65 1.30 -29.08
N ARG A 357 -7.99 2.29 -29.67
CA ARG A 357 -8.40 2.90 -30.95
C ARG A 357 -8.33 1.88 -32.07
N LEU A 358 -7.21 1.15 -32.18
CA LEU A 358 -6.99 0.10 -33.19
C LEU A 358 -8.08 -0.97 -33.14
N THR A 359 -8.45 -1.40 -31.93
CA THR A 359 -9.39 -2.52 -31.75
C THR A 359 -10.83 -2.07 -31.48
N ARG A 360 -11.14 -0.76 -31.55
CA ARG A 360 -12.46 -0.19 -31.20
C ARG A 360 -13.01 -0.73 -29.87
N THR A 361 -12.12 -0.98 -28.92
CA THR A 361 -12.44 -1.45 -27.57
C THR A 361 -12.24 -0.34 -26.54
N VAL A 362 -12.92 -0.44 -25.41
CA VAL A 362 -12.82 0.50 -24.30
C VAL A 362 -12.80 -0.24 -22.97
N ASN A 363 -12.05 0.26 -22.01
CA ASN A 363 -12.21 -0.15 -20.62
C ASN A 363 -13.40 0.61 -20.01
N VAL A 364 -14.28 -0.10 -19.32
CA VAL A 364 -15.44 0.45 -18.61
C VAL A 364 -15.34 0.03 -17.15
N ALA A 365 -15.66 0.95 -16.24
CA ALA A 365 -15.74 0.65 -14.82
C ALA A 365 -16.97 -0.21 -14.50
N ILE A 366 -16.78 -1.25 -13.71
CA ILE A 366 -17.87 -2.02 -13.09
C ILE A 366 -18.32 -1.23 -11.86
N VAL A 367 -19.43 -0.51 -11.98
CA VAL A 367 -20.04 0.24 -10.89
C VAL A 367 -21.23 -0.58 -10.38
N PRO A 368 -21.25 -1.01 -9.10
CA PRO A 368 -22.46 -1.55 -8.51
C PRO A 368 -23.58 -0.52 -8.64
N PRO A 369 -24.83 -0.90 -9.00
CA PRO A 369 -25.92 0.05 -9.08
C PRO A 369 -26.00 0.83 -7.76
N ALA A 370 -26.19 2.16 -7.87
CA ALA A 370 -26.45 2.96 -6.68
C ALA A 370 -27.71 2.38 -6.01
N PRO A 371 -27.75 2.27 -4.66
CA PRO A 371 -29.02 2.02 -4.00
C PRO A 371 -30.00 3.09 -4.49
N ALA A 372 -31.20 2.65 -4.88
CA ALA A 372 -32.25 3.56 -5.30
C ALA A 372 -32.40 4.66 -4.23
N PRO A 373 -32.59 5.94 -4.61
CA PRO A 373 -32.92 6.94 -3.62
C PRO A 373 -34.11 6.40 -2.84
N GLU A 374 -33.99 6.32 -1.50
CA GLU A 374 -35.15 6.17 -0.64
C GLU A 374 -36.16 7.19 -1.15
N GLN A 375 -37.28 6.70 -1.69
CA GLN A 375 -38.39 7.54 -2.06
C GLN A 375 -38.75 8.28 -0.79
N ALA A 376 -38.39 9.56 -0.73
CA ALA A 376 -38.84 10.46 0.31
C ALA A 376 -40.35 10.28 0.36
N GLY A 377 -40.84 9.69 1.46
CA GLY A 377 -42.23 9.32 1.61
C GLY A 377 -43.09 10.50 1.22
N GLU A 378 -43.88 10.31 0.17
CA GLU A 378 -44.91 11.25 -0.25
C GLU A 378 -45.79 11.53 0.97
N PRO A 379 -45.93 12.78 1.42
CA PRO A 379 -46.76 13.06 2.60
C PRO A 379 -48.18 12.63 2.24
N ALA A 380 -48.70 11.67 3.01
CA ALA A 380 -50.02 11.11 2.82
C ALA A 380 -51.05 12.23 2.65
N ARG A 381 -51.61 12.34 1.44
CA ARG A 381 -52.82 13.12 1.19
C ARG A 381 -53.90 12.60 2.14
N ARG A 382 -54.22 13.37 3.19
CA ARG A 382 -55.45 13.20 3.96
C ARG A 382 -56.63 13.31 3.00
N ARG A 383 -57.22 12.17 2.66
CA ARG A 383 -58.58 12.09 2.14
C ARG A 383 -59.53 11.66 3.25
N GLU A 384 -60.45 12.57 3.52
CA GLU A 384 -61.84 12.36 3.96
C GLU A 384 -62.02 12.10 5.47
N VAL A 385 -63.03 12.68 6.13
CA VAL A 385 -64.45 12.35 5.95
C VAL A 385 -65.35 13.52 6.40
N LEU A 386 -66.26 13.95 5.51
CA LEU A 386 -67.53 14.58 5.85
C LEU A 386 -68.33 13.63 6.75
N LYS A 387 -68.68 14.06 7.97
CA LYS A 387 -69.82 13.51 8.70
C LYS A 387 -70.75 14.65 9.05
N GLY A 388 -71.89 14.68 8.37
CA GLY A 388 -73.08 15.35 8.87
C GLY A 388 -73.68 14.53 10.01
N ARG A 389 -73.95 15.20 11.12
CA ARG A 389 -75.20 15.16 11.90
C ARG A 389 -75.11 16.22 12.99
#